data_AF-A0A7U9N8Y0-F1
#
_entry.id   AF-A0A7U9N8Y0-F1
#
_cell.length_a   1.000
_cell.length_b   1.000
_cell.length_c   1.000
_cell.angle_alpha   90.00
_cell.angle_beta   90.00
_cell.angle_gamma   90.00
#
_symmetry.space_group_name_H-M   'P 1'
#
loop_
_entity.id
_entity.type
_entity.pdbx_description
1 polymer ?
#
loop_
_entity_poly.entity_id
_entity_poly.type
_entity_poly.pdbx_seq_one_letter_code
_entity_poly.pdbx_strand_id
1 'polypeptide(L)' 'MVICGNTTIVDINGRVTQNLYNAGFRWSGHTHPRAGTNVKFASEGDAYILNQFQQAQSVILDSLGNFSIFGG' A
#
# COMPACT_ATOMS: atom_id res chain seq x y z
N MET A 1 -0.92 10.56 -7.40
CA MET A 1 -1.77 9.55 -8.06
C MET A 1 -2.46 8.75 -6.97
N VAL A 2 -3.74 8.40 -7.15
CA VAL A 2 -4.49 7.55 -6.23
C VAL A 2 -5.01 6.36 -7.04
N ILE A 3 -4.85 5.16 -6.51
CA ILE A 3 -5.39 3.92 -7.10
C ILE A 3 -6.50 3.46 -6.18
N CYS A 4 -7.74 3.49 -6.68
CA CYS A 4 -8.90 3.11 -5.90
C CYS A 4 -9.20 1.63 -6.07
N GLY A 5 -9.42 0.94 -4.95
CA GLY A 5 -9.97 -0.40 -4.93
C GLY A 5 -11.48 -0.44 -4.80
N ASN A 6 -11.98 -1.63 -4.50
CA ASN A 6 -13.33 -1.86 -4.02
C ASN A 6 -13.29 -2.28 -2.53
N THR A 7 -14.35 -2.90 -2.03
CA THR A 7 -14.47 -3.32 -0.63
C THR A 7 -13.47 -4.39 -0.19
N THR A 8 -12.81 -5.08 -1.11
CA THR A 8 -11.93 -6.22 -0.82
C THR A 8 -10.55 -6.15 -1.45
N ILE A 9 -10.37 -5.42 -2.56
CA ILE A 9 -9.10 -5.40 -3.30
C ILE A 9 -8.85 -4.05 -3.98
N VAL A 10 -7.57 -3.67 -4.07
CA VAL A 10 -7.08 -2.56 -4.90
C VAL A 10 -6.63 -3.12 -6.25
N ASP A 11 -6.99 -2.45 -7.35
CA ASP A 11 -6.60 -2.85 -8.71
C ASP A 11 -5.13 -2.52 -9.00
N ILE A 12 -4.23 -3.28 -8.36
CA ILE A 12 -2.79 -3.17 -8.53
C ILE A 12 -2.16 -4.57 -8.50
N ASN A 13 -1.18 -4.78 -9.37
CA ASN A 13 -0.39 -6.00 -9.44
C ASN A 13 1.06 -5.66 -9.85
N GLY A 14 1.95 -6.67 -9.87
CA GLY A 14 3.37 -6.44 -10.15
C GLY A 14 3.65 -5.71 -11.46
N ARG A 15 2.88 -5.96 -12.52
CA ARG A 15 3.06 -5.28 -13.81
C ARG A 15 2.71 -3.79 -13.72
N VAL A 16 1.57 -3.46 -13.11
CA VAL A 16 1.15 -2.06 -12.90
C VAL A 16 2.19 -1.36 -12.01
N THR A 17 2.63 -2.03 -10.95
CA THR A 17 3.61 -1.48 -10.03
C THR A 17 4.95 -1.19 -10.69
N GLN A 18 5.50 -2.11 -11.49
CA GLN A 18 6.75 -1.87 -12.20
C GLN A 18 6.66 -0.73 -13.21
N ASN A 19 5.53 -0.58 -13.90
CA ASN A 19 5.31 0.57 -14.79
C ASN A 19 5.32 1.89 -14.02
N LEU A 20 4.68 1.94 -12.85
CA LEU A 20 4.67 3.13 -11.99
C LEU A 20 6.06 3.44 -11.44
N TYR A 21 6.80 2.42 -10.98
CA TYR A 21 8.18 2.57 -10.54
C TYR A 21 9.08 3.13 -11.67
N ASN A 22 9.01 2.55 -12.87
CA ASN A 22 9.78 3.00 -14.03
C ASN A 22 9.41 4.42 -14.49
N ALA A 23 8.18 4.87 -14.20
CA ALA A 23 7.72 6.23 -14.44
C ALA A 23 8.10 7.21 -13.30
N GLY A 24 8.84 6.75 -12.28
CA GLY A 24 9.35 7.58 -11.18
C GLY A 24 8.40 7.77 -10.01
N PHE A 25 7.31 7.00 -9.93
CA PHE A 25 6.40 7.04 -8.78
C PHE A 25 6.96 6.29 -7.58
N ARG A 26 6.45 6.66 -6.40
CA ARG A 26 6.75 6.02 -5.11
C ARG A 26 5.45 5.52 -4.47
N TRP A 27 5.57 4.45 -3.69
CA TRP A 27 4.50 3.92 -2.85
C TRP A 27 4.47 4.59 -1.48
N SER A 28 3.70 5.67 -1.38
CA SER A 28 3.59 6.44 -0.14
C SER A 28 2.79 5.71 0.93
N GLY A 29 1.81 4.89 0.56
CA GLY A 29 1.00 4.12 1.50
C GLY A 29 -0.33 3.68 0.90
N HIS A 30 -1.11 2.96 1.71
CA HIS A 30 -2.50 2.61 1.37
C HIS A 30 -3.42 2.80 2.58
N THR A 31 -4.73 2.82 2.33
CA THR A 31 -5.74 3.07 3.36
C THR A 31 -6.79 1.97 3.37
N HIS A 32 -7.17 1.51 4.55
CA HIS A 32 -8.33 0.63 4.74
C HIS A 32 -9.56 1.42 5.18
N PRO A 33 -10.76 1.05 4.71
CA PRO A 33 -12.00 1.81 4.95
C PRO A 33 -12.54 1.69 6.38
N ARG A 34 -11.92 0.87 7.23
CA ARG A 34 -12.33 0.61 8.62
C ARG A 34 -11.34 1.24 9.59
N ALA A 35 -11.73 1.36 10.86
CA ALA A 35 -10.86 1.77 11.96
C ALA A 35 -10.48 0.55 12.83
N GLY A 36 -9.31 0.61 13.47
CA GLY A 36 -8.86 -0.41 14.43
C GLY A 36 -7.38 -0.78 14.29
N THR A 37 -6.88 -1.60 15.22
CA THR A 37 -5.48 -2.04 15.19
C THR A 37 -5.21 -2.98 14.01
N ASN A 38 -6.10 -3.95 13.79
CA ASN A 38 -5.88 -5.02 12.82
C ASN A 38 -5.82 -4.53 11.37
N VAL A 39 -6.49 -3.42 11.06
CA VAL A 39 -6.56 -2.86 9.70
C VAL A 39 -5.30 -2.08 9.32
N LYS A 40 -4.33 -1.93 10.24
CA LYS A 40 -3.05 -1.27 9.97
C LYS A 40 -1.88 -2.25 9.87
N PHE A 41 -2.16 -3.56 9.86
CA PHE A 41 -1.15 -4.57 9.62
C PHE A 41 -1.00 -4.86 8.13
N ALA A 42 0.24 -4.97 7.70
CA ALA A 42 0.58 -5.31 6.32
C ALA A 42 0.26 -6.78 6.06
N SER A 43 -0.37 -7.03 4.91
CA SER A 43 -0.50 -8.35 4.32
C SER A 43 0.75 -8.72 3.51
N GLU A 44 0.83 -9.98 3.07
CA GLU A 44 1.85 -10.42 2.11
C GLU A 44 1.78 -9.63 0.79
N GLY A 45 0.58 -9.22 0.38
CA GLY A 45 0.38 -8.39 -0.81
C GLY A 45 1.01 -7.01 -0.65
N ASP A 46 0.92 -6.42 0.54
CA ASP A 46 1.53 -5.12 0.83
C ASP A 46 3.05 -5.17 0.76
N ALA A 47 3.64 -6.21 1.35
CA ALA A 47 5.08 -6.46 1.26
C ALA A 47 5.53 -6.69 -0.19
N TYR A 48 4.74 -7.46 -0.97
CA TYR A 48 5.01 -7.68 -2.38
C TYR A 48 5.03 -6.37 -3.18
N ILE A 49 4.01 -5.52 -3.03
CA ILE A 49 3.93 -4.23 -3.72
C ILE A 49 5.08 -3.31 -3.31
N LEU A 50 5.38 -3.23 -2.00
CA LEU A 50 6.49 -2.42 -1.49
C LEU A 50 7.84 -2.82 -2.12
N ASN A 51 8.09 -4.13 -2.25
CA ASN A 51 9.29 -4.67 -2.87
C ASN A 51 9.40 -4.32 -4.36
N GLN A 52 8.28 -4.32 -5.10
CA GLN A 52 8.29 -3.91 -6.51
C GLN A 52 8.65 -2.43 -6.70
N PHE A 53 8.38 -1.58 -5.70
CA PHE A 53 8.82 -0.18 -5.68
C PHE A 53 10.25 0.02 -5.14
N GLN A 54 10.95 -1.05 -4.76
CA GLN A 54 12.28 -1.02 -4.15
C GLN A 54 12.37 -0.08 -2.94
N GLN A 55 11.31 -0.05 -2.12
CA GLN A 55 11.24 0.79 -0.94
C GLN A 55 11.45 -0.01 0.34
N ALA A 56 12.20 0.55 1.29
CA ALA A 56 12.38 -0.07 2.59
C ALA A 56 11.11 -0.03 3.44
N GLN A 57 10.29 1.01 3.29
CA GLN A 57 9.10 1.21 4.13
C GLN A 57 8.00 2.00 3.42
N SER A 58 6.79 1.85 3.93
CA SER A 58 5.60 2.62 3.58
C SER A 58 4.63 2.64 4.77
N VAL A 59 3.45 3.25 4.61
CA VAL A 59 2.44 3.36 5.67
C VAL A 59 1.10 2.73 5.31
N ILE A 60 0.45 2.17 6.31
CA ILE A 60 -0.96 1.75 6.25
C ILE A 60 -1.76 2.66 7.13
N LEU A 61 -2.81 3.27 6.58
CA LEU A 61 -3.72 4.15 7.29
C LEU A 61 -5.08 3.50 7.50
N ASP A 62 -5.74 3.85 8.60
CA ASP A 62 -7.15 3.56 8.83
C ASP A 62 -8.04 4.74 8.41
N SER A 63 -9.37 4.52 8.47
CA SER A 63 -10.36 5.55 8.09
C SER A 63 -10.32 6.85 8.93
N LEU A 64 -9.63 6.85 10.07
CA LEU A 64 -9.46 8.02 10.94
C LEU A 64 -8.11 8.72 10.71
N GLY A 65 -7.28 8.20 9.81
CA GLY A 65 -5.94 8.72 9.54
C GLY A 65 -4.87 8.22 10.53
N ASN A 66 -5.19 7.31 11.44
CA ASN A 66 -4.14 6.67 12.24
C ASN A 66 -3.35 5.74 11.33
N PHE A 67 -2.03 5.67 11.53
CA PHE A 67 -1.16 4.89 10.67
C PHE A 67 -0.28 3.90 11.42
N SER A 68 0.25 2.93 10.67
CA SER A 68 1.38 2.08 11.05
C SER A 68 2.40 2.10 9.93
N ILE A 69 3.67 2.05 10.28
CA ILE A 69 4.78 1.88 9.34
C ILE A 69 4.99 0.38 9.13
N PHE A 70 5.23 -0.04 7.90
CA PHE A 70 5.58 -1.41 7.56
C PHE A 70 6.74 -1.46 6.57
N GLY A 71 7.44 -2.59 6.54
CA GLY A 71 8.75 -2.74 5.92
C GLY A 71 9.88 -2.75 6.95
N GLY A 72 11.13 -2.74 6.47
CA GLY A 72 12.33 -2.99 7.28
C GLY A 72 13.04 -4.27 6.85
#